data_AF-A0A7H0GZN2-F1
#
_entry.id   AF-A0A7H0GZN2-F1
#
_cell.length_a   1.000
_cell.length_b   1.000
_cell.length_c   1.000
_cell.angle_alpha   90.00
_cell.angle_beta   90.00
_cell.angle_gamma   90.00
#
_symmetry.space_group_name_H-M   'P 1'
#
loop_
_entity.id
_entity.type
_entity.pdbx_description
1 polymer ?
#
loop_
_entity_poly.entity_id
_entity_poly.type
_entity_poly.pdbx_seq_one_letter_code
_entity_poly.pdbx_strand_id
1 'polypeptide(L)'
;MTLDSVDYQALFETLPGSYLACSPELVIVAVSAGLEVATGRAKEQLLGKPLKEALPEEGGARRSLYASLRHVLEHSTAHEQTLASNPVAVDTGDSTSIKRNWHSRAWPVLGAGGKIRYVLYSVEAVPVPAARVATGQTVQWKAADTNEAPAGQPRQQLIAADQQLQQILRQVPAQIATLLGPDHVYGFINEQAQQLLGEAAALGVPAAIARPSLVDTGYIRLVDQVYQTGVPFELSEMPTKQPDTAINSPGETLYFDGVLRPLTDEQGQTQGVLVFGIDVTERVRAKQRAAELLEEVRLQDQQFQQVMEALPQMAWVARPDGGVTYYNKRWYDFTGSNFEEMQEWGWEGFVHPDDLATTVQRWQTAISQGTVFETEHRWRDQQGSYRWFLARGEAIRAANGSILRWVGTNTDIDEQKRFQQQLAAKDEQLRQILRQSPALIATLEGPDHRYAFTNPGYDLLVGYRAQVGKPVAECLPELVEQGIIDKLDSVYQTGESVANLQTYLELVDPVSGTRHPIYIDITYQALRDAGGKFREFWPLSWK
;
A
#
# COMPACT_ATOMS: atom_id res chain seq x y z
N MET A 1 -13.65 -31.24 54.57
CA MET A 1 -12.41 -30.44 54.60
C MET A 1 -12.81 -28.98 54.67
N THR A 2 -12.28 -28.25 55.65
CA THR A 2 -12.30 -26.78 55.62
C THR A 2 -11.33 -26.33 54.54
N LEU A 3 -11.76 -25.43 53.65
CA LEU A 3 -10.83 -24.69 52.81
C LEU A 3 -10.01 -23.79 53.74
N ASP A 4 -8.69 -24.02 53.81
CA ASP A 4 -7.80 -23.13 54.53
C ASP A 4 -7.83 -21.74 53.88
N SER A 5 -7.72 -20.70 54.69
CA SER A 5 -7.74 -19.32 54.21
C SER A 5 -6.58 -19.08 53.25
N VAL A 6 -6.90 -18.75 52.01
CA VAL A 6 -5.95 -18.40 50.96
C VAL A 6 -4.96 -17.35 51.49
N ASP A 7 -3.67 -17.65 51.51
CA ASP A 7 -2.66 -16.65 51.86
C ASP A 7 -2.54 -15.63 50.72
N TYR A 8 -3.32 -14.56 50.83
CA TYR A 8 -3.30 -13.49 49.84
C TYR A 8 -1.97 -12.75 49.80
N GLN A 9 -1.19 -12.71 50.89
CA GLN A 9 0.12 -12.07 50.90
C GLN A 9 1.08 -12.84 49.99
N ALA A 10 1.14 -14.17 50.12
CA ALA A 10 1.86 -15.02 49.18
C ALA A 10 1.35 -14.85 47.74
N LEU A 11 0.05 -14.65 47.54
CA LEU A 11 -0.57 -14.41 46.23
C LEU A 11 -0.17 -13.07 45.58
N PHE A 12 0.09 -12.02 46.38
CA PHE A 12 0.63 -10.74 45.88
C PHE A 12 2.13 -10.78 45.66
N GLU A 13 2.87 -11.42 46.56
CA GLU A 13 4.31 -11.61 46.42
C GLU A 13 4.64 -12.39 45.13
N THR A 14 3.78 -13.32 44.72
CA THR A 14 3.90 -14.13 43.49
C THR A 14 3.42 -13.47 42.19
N LEU A 15 2.83 -12.26 42.22
CA LEU A 15 2.33 -11.59 41.01
C LEU A 15 3.43 -11.35 39.95
N PRO A 16 3.14 -11.54 38.65
CA PRO A 16 4.08 -11.29 37.57
C PRO A 16 4.19 -9.78 37.27
N GLY A 17 5.19 -9.13 37.87
CA GLY A 17 5.48 -7.71 37.66
C GLY A 17 6.02 -7.04 38.92
N SER A 18 6.50 -5.80 38.80
CA SER A 18 7.02 -5.02 39.92
C SER A 18 5.92 -4.13 40.50
N TYR A 19 5.23 -4.62 41.54
CA TYR A 19 4.11 -3.93 42.18
C TYR A 19 4.49 -3.47 43.59
N LEU A 20 3.95 -2.32 44.01
CA LEU A 20 3.89 -1.90 45.40
C LEU A 20 2.50 -1.34 45.73
N ALA A 21 2.13 -1.41 47.01
CA ALA A 21 1.03 -0.65 47.56
C ALA A 21 1.57 0.35 48.58
N CYS A 22 1.06 1.58 48.57
CA CYS A 22 1.39 2.60 49.56
C CYS A 22 0.14 3.26 50.17
N SER A 23 0.26 3.80 51.37
CA SER A 23 -0.80 4.57 52.03
C SER A 23 -1.00 5.95 51.36
N PRO A 24 -2.06 6.72 51.70
CA PRO A 24 -2.24 8.09 51.19
C PRO A 24 -1.09 9.04 51.57
N GLU A 25 -0.40 8.76 52.68
CA GLU A 25 0.82 9.43 53.15
C GLU A 25 2.09 8.94 52.43
N LEU A 26 1.94 8.07 51.42
CA LEU A 26 3.00 7.46 50.62
C LEU A 26 3.99 6.60 51.42
N VAL A 27 3.52 5.88 52.44
CA VAL A 27 4.29 4.84 53.14
C VAL A 27 4.04 3.48 52.48
N ILE A 28 5.08 2.73 52.16
CA ILE A 28 4.96 1.42 51.50
C ILE A 28 4.41 0.38 52.49
N VAL A 29 3.36 -0.33 52.10
CA VAL A 29 2.68 -1.35 52.92
C VAL A 29 2.70 -2.77 52.33
N ALA A 30 2.96 -2.91 51.02
CA ALA A 30 3.18 -4.20 50.36
C ALA A 30 4.09 -4.02 49.14
N VAL A 31 4.85 -5.06 48.80
CA VAL A 31 5.69 -5.15 47.57
C VAL A 31 5.60 -6.56 46.99
N SER A 32 5.65 -6.69 45.67
CA SER A 32 5.77 -8.00 45.00
C SER A 32 7.23 -8.45 44.92
N ALA A 33 7.49 -9.76 44.82
CA ALA A 33 8.85 -10.26 44.62
C ALA A 33 9.50 -9.74 43.33
N GLY A 34 8.69 -9.46 42.31
CA GLY A 34 9.15 -8.80 41.08
C GLY A 34 9.76 -7.41 41.32
N LEU A 35 9.31 -6.67 42.35
CA LEU A 35 9.87 -5.38 42.72
C LEU A 35 11.17 -5.51 43.51
N GLU A 36 11.32 -6.52 44.34
CA GLU A 36 12.60 -6.83 45.00
C GLU A 36 13.69 -7.10 43.95
N VAL A 37 13.37 -7.94 42.96
CA VAL A 37 14.25 -8.24 41.81
C VAL A 37 14.51 -7.00 40.94
N ALA A 38 13.51 -6.14 40.73
CA ALA A 38 13.66 -4.93 39.92
C ALA A 38 14.49 -3.83 40.59
N THR A 39 14.54 -3.80 41.94
CA THR A 39 15.20 -2.74 42.72
C THR A 39 16.48 -3.19 43.45
N GLY A 40 16.74 -4.49 43.54
CA GLY A 40 17.87 -5.05 44.30
C GLY A 40 17.72 -4.92 45.82
N ARG A 41 16.53 -4.58 46.32
CA ARG A 41 16.24 -4.36 47.75
C ARG A 41 15.23 -5.38 48.25
N ALA A 42 15.54 -6.01 49.38
CA ALA A 42 14.61 -6.94 50.05
C ALA A 42 13.41 -6.20 50.64
N LYS A 43 12.25 -6.86 50.72
CA LYS A 43 10.99 -6.27 51.18
C LYS A 43 11.08 -5.68 52.59
N GLU A 44 11.87 -6.27 53.48
CA GLU A 44 12.11 -5.77 54.85
C GLU A 44 12.81 -4.40 54.87
N GLN A 45 13.49 -4.02 53.78
CA GLN A 45 14.14 -2.71 53.61
C GLN A 45 13.18 -1.65 53.03
N LEU A 46 12.07 -2.08 52.41
CA LEU A 46 11.10 -1.25 51.71
C LEU A 46 9.81 -1.02 52.52
N LEU A 47 9.34 -2.05 53.23
CA LEU A 47 8.10 -2.01 54.03
C LEU A 47 8.19 -0.99 55.18
N GLY A 48 7.10 -0.26 55.41
CA GLY A 48 7.02 0.78 56.44
C GLY A 48 7.87 2.03 56.16
N LYS A 49 8.62 2.08 55.05
CA LYS A 49 9.37 3.28 54.63
C LYS A 49 8.50 4.22 53.81
N PRO A 50 8.70 5.55 53.94
CA PRO A 50 8.21 6.50 52.96
C PRO A 50 8.77 6.18 51.56
N LEU A 51 7.92 6.26 50.54
CA LEU A 51 8.28 5.99 49.14
C LEU A 51 9.48 6.84 48.64
N LYS A 52 9.70 8.00 49.26
CA LYS A 52 10.82 8.93 49.03
C LYS A 52 12.20 8.40 49.46
N GLU A 53 12.24 7.39 50.32
CA GLU A 53 13.45 6.79 50.91
C GLU A 53 13.70 5.36 50.36
N ALA A 54 12.62 4.69 49.95
CA ALA A 54 12.64 3.31 49.47
C ALA A 54 13.13 3.14 48.03
N LEU A 55 12.91 4.13 47.15
CA LEU A 55 13.34 4.12 45.74
C LEU A 55 14.59 5.00 45.52
N PRO A 56 15.60 4.54 44.76
CA PRO A 56 16.87 5.26 44.62
C PRO A 56 16.83 6.48 43.67
N GLU A 57 17.18 7.63 44.26
CA GLU A 57 17.73 8.87 43.67
C GLU A 57 16.95 9.66 42.59
N GLU A 58 17.51 10.83 42.25
CA GLU A 58 16.79 11.98 41.69
C GLU A 58 16.65 11.98 40.16
N GLY A 59 15.54 12.55 39.67
CA GLY A 59 15.34 12.76 38.24
C GLY A 59 13.88 12.91 37.81
N GLY A 60 13.65 12.88 36.51
CA GLY A 60 12.31 12.96 35.92
C GLY A 60 11.40 11.77 36.26
N ALA A 61 11.98 10.58 36.47
CA ALA A 61 11.22 9.39 36.89
C ALA A 61 10.54 9.60 38.26
N ARG A 62 11.24 10.19 39.24
CA ARG A 62 10.67 10.55 40.55
C ARG A 62 9.57 11.62 40.40
N ARG A 63 9.75 12.61 39.52
CA ARG A 63 8.68 13.61 39.25
C ARG A 63 7.44 12.98 38.61
N SER A 64 7.62 12.05 37.67
CA SER A 64 6.52 11.29 37.02
C SER A 64 5.77 10.41 38.02
N LEU A 65 6.49 9.58 38.80
CA LEU A 65 5.96 8.77 39.90
C LEU A 65 5.04 9.60 40.82
N TYR A 66 5.55 10.72 41.33
CA TYR A 66 4.79 11.57 42.26
C TYR A 66 3.65 12.34 41.59
N ALA A 67 3.74 12.65 40.29
CA ALA A 67 2.63 13.25 39.54
C ALA A 67 1.47 12.26 39.37
N SER A 68 1.76 11.02 38.97
CA SER A 68 0.76 9.97 38.83
C SER A 68 0.09 9.64 40.16
N LEU A 69 0.87 9.42 41.23
CA LEU A 69 0.33 9.18 42.58
C LEU A 69 -0.48 10.37 43.11
N ARG A 70 -0.06 11.61 42.86
CA ARG A 70 -0.82 12.80 43.25
C ARG A 70 -2.15 12.89 42.49
N HIS A 71 -2.15 12.63 41.19
CA HIS A 71 -3.39 12.61 40.40
C HIS A 71 -4.39 11.62 40.97
N VAL A 72 -3.95 10.39 41.28
CA VAL A 72 -4.81 9.38 41.93
C VAL A 72 -5.34 9.87 43.27
N LEU A 73 -4.50 10.48 44.12
CA LEU A 73 -4.89 11.00 45.43
C LEU A 73 -5.88 12.17 45.36
N GLU A 74 -5.78 13.02 44.33
CA GLU A 74 -6.65 14.18 44.11
C GLU A 74 -8.00 13.80 43.46
N HIS A 75 -8.00 12.86 42.51
CA HIS A 75 -9.15 12.58 41.65
C HIS A 75 -9.86 11.25 41.95
N SER A 76 -9.25 10.36 42.75
CA SER A 76 -9.76 9.00 43.03
C SER A 76 -10.00 8.14 41.78
N THR A 77 -9.32 8.46 40.68
CA THR A 77 -9.32 7.71 39.41
C THR A 77 -7.96 7.08 39.16
N ALA A 78 -7.93 5.97 38.42
CA ALA A 78 -6.68 5.37 37.95
C ALA A 78 -5.93 6.33 37.01
N HIS A 79 -4.60 6.33 37.07
CA HIS A 79 -3.76 7.19 36.24
C HIS A 79 -2.57 6.40 35.68
N GLU A 80 -2.44 6.44 34.36
CA GLU A 80 -1.36 5.85 33.58
C GLU A 80 -0.50 6.98 33.00
N GLN A 81 0.82 6.89 33.14
CA GLN A 81 1.72 7.92 32.61
C GLN A 81 2.78 7.31 31.69
N THR A 82 2.59 7.51 30.39
CA THR A 82 3.49 7.00 29.35
C THR A 82 4.80 7.80 29.30
N LEU A 83 5.91 7.07 29.33
CA LEU A 83 7.30 7.50 29.09
C LEU A 83 7.80 8.81 29.76
N ALA A 84 8.68 8.65 30.74
CA ALA A 84 9.84 9.53 30.87
C ALA A 84 11.11 8.70 30.61
N SER A 85 11.78 8.92 29.48
CA SER A 85 13.02 8.23 29.10
C SER A 85 14.22 8.71 29.93
N ASN A 86 14.21 8.40 31.22
CA ASN A 86 15.31 8.64 32.16
C ASN A 86 15.91 7.29 32.55
N PRO A 87 17.01 6.85 31.92
CA PRO A 87 17.64 5.58 32.25
C PRO A 87 18.23 5.64 33.66
N VAL A 88 17.65 4.86 34.58
CA VAL A 88 18.19 4.69 35.94
C VAL A 88 19.34 3.71 35.88
N ALA A 89 20.47 4.04 36.52
CA ALA A 89 21.56 3.10 36.75
C ALA A 89 21.22 2.25 37.99
N VAL A 90 21.03 0.94 37.78
CA VAL A 90 20.98 -0.02 38.89
C VAL A 90 22.40 -0.49 39.16
N ASP A 91 22.86 -0.32 40.40
CA ASP A 91 24.12 -0.90 40.86
C ASP A 91 23.89 -2.37 41.24
N THR A 92 24.53 -3.27 40.49
CA THR A 92 24.41 -4.71 40.63
C THR A 92 25.45 -5.33 41.56
N GLY A 93 26.31 -4.54 42.20
CA GLY A 93 27.43 -5.01 43.02
C GLY A 93 28.64 -5.47 42.19
N ASP A 94 28.39 -6.10 41.05
CA ASP A 94 29.33 -6.13 39.92
C ASP A 94 29.22 -4.82 39.12
N SER A 95 30.36 -4.31 38.63
CA SER A 95 30.59 -2.94 38.13
C SER A 95 29.95 -2.59 36.77
N THR A 96 28.74 -3.07 36.50
CA THR A 96 28.00 -2.87 35.24
C THR A 96 26.64 -2.20 35.49
N SER A 97 26.50 -0.94 35.09
CA SER A 97 25.22 -0.23 35.18
C SER A 97 24.29 -0.57 34.01
N ILE A 98 23.14 -1.17 34.31
CA ILE A 98 22.13 -1.53 33.32
C ILE A 98 21.09 -0.41 33.23
N LYS A 99 20.92 0.18 32.04
CA LYS A 99 19.91 1.21 31.76
C LYS A 99 18.55 0.58 31.49
N ARG A 100 17.53 0.91 32.29
CA ARG A 100 16.12 0.48 32.09
C ARG A 100 15.20 1.69 31.90
N ASN A 101 14.23 1.55 30.99
CA ASN A 101 13.09 2.46 30.89
C ASN A 101 11.98 1.96 31.83
N TRP A 102 11.20 2.87 32.40
CA TRP A 102 10.12 2.52 33.33
C TRP A 102 8.77 3.01 32.80
N HIS A 103 7.80 2.11 32.77
CA HIS A 103 6.39 2.42 32.55
C HIS A 103 5.63 2.27 33.87
N SER A 104 4.70 3.18 34.17
CA SER A 104 4.05 3.22 35.47
C SER A 104 2.55 3.50 35.42
N ARG A 105 1.82 2.76 36.26
CA ARG A 105 0.38 2.87 36.45
C ARG A 105 0.06 2.93 37.94
N ALA A 106 -0.86 3.81 38.32
CA ALA A 106 -1.32 3.97 39.68
C ALA A 106 -2.85 3.81 39.74
N TRP A 107 -3.33 3.00 40.69
CA TRP A 107 -4.75 2.72 40.89
C TRP A 107 -5.15 3.00 42.35
N PRO A 108 -6.26 3.73 42.59
CA PRO A 108 -6.77 3.97 43.93
C PRO A 108 -7.43 2.70 44.48
N VAL A 109 -7.01 2.26 45.67
CA VAL A 109 -7.68 1.21 46.44
C VAL A 109 -8.58 1.89 47.48
N LEU A 110 -9.88 1.86 47.23
CA LEU A 110 -10.87 2.58 48.04
C LEU A 110 -11.31 1.77 49.27
N GLY A 111 -11.44 2.44 50.41
CA GLY A 111 -12.03 1.89 51.63
C GLY A 111 -13.54 2.10 51.73
N ALA A 112 -14.15 1.54 52.77
CA ALA A 112 -15.55 1.79 53.10
C ALA A 112 -15.81 3.30 53.28
N GLY A 113 -16.74 3.86 52.51
CA GLY A 113 -17.00 5.30 52.43
C GLY A 113 -16.28 6.04 51.28
N GLY A 114 -15.68 5.33 50.32
CA GLY A 114 -15.19 5.90 49.06
C GLY A 114 -13.90 6.72 49.17
N LYS A 115 -13.25 6.73 50.34
CA LYS A 115 -11.93 7.36 50.54
C LYS A 115 -10.83 6.42 50.08
N ILE A 116 -9.80 6.97 49.44
CA ILE A 116 -8.58 6.23 49.10
C ILE A 116 -7.92 5.74 50.39
N ARG A 117 -7.74 4.42 50.49
CA ARG A 117 -7.11 3.76 51.63
C ARG A 117 -5.66 3.36 51.31
N TYR A 118 -5.39 3.00 50.05
CA TYR A 118 -4.06 2.78 49.51
C TYR A 118 -4.01 3.18 48.03
N VAL A 119 -2.81 3.32 47.48
CA VAL A 119 -2.59 3.38 46.03
C VAL A 119 -1.77 2.15 45.63
N LEU A 120 -2.32 1.33 44.75
CA LEU A 120 -1.59 0.25 44.09
C LEU A 120 -0.81 0.85 42.92
N TYR A 121 0.44 0.43 42.74
CA TYR A 121 1.33 0.99 41.75
C TYR A 121 2.10 -0.13 41.05
N SER A 122 2.04 -0.19 39.71
CA SER A 122 2.90 -1.05 38.91
C SER A 122 4.06 -0.27 38.31
N VAL A 123 5.19 -0.96 38.21
CA VAL A 123 6.43 -0.51 37.61
C VAL A 123 6.89 -1.59 36.65
N GLU A 124 6.73 -1.35 35.36
CA GLU A 124 7.19 -2.24 34.31
C GLU A 124 8.53 -1.72 33.78
N ALA A 125 9.59 -2.51 33.91
CA ALA A 125 10.86 -2.23 33.24
C ALA A 125 10.72 -2.57 31.76
N VAL A 126 10.58 -1.56 30.90
CA VAL A 126 10.58 -1.75 29.44
C VAL A 126 12.02 -2.04 29.01
N PRO A 127 12.32 -3.22 28.41
CA PRO A 127 13.66 -3.51 27.91
C PRO A 127 14.00 -2.53 26.79
N VAL A 128 15.16 -1.88 26.89
CA VAL A 128 15.82 -1.34 25.69
C VAL A 128 16.35 -2.55 24.91
N PRO A 129 16.07 -2.70 23.60
CA PRO A 129 16.50 -3.87 22.86
C PRO A 129 18.03 -3.94 22.80
N ALA A 130 18.60 -4.87 23.57
CA ALA A 130 20.02 -5.18 23.60
C ALA A 130 20.22 -6.67 23.28
N ALA A 131 21.33 -6.98 22.61
CA ALA A 131 21.54 -8.27 21.97
C ALA A 131 21.59 -9.47 22.94
N ARG A 132 21.27 -10.65 22.38
CA ARG A 132 21.44 -11.99 22.98
C ARG A 132 22.64 -12.09 23.92
N VAL A 133 22.41 -12.55 25.14
CA VAL A 133 23.41 -13.31 25.92
C VAL A 133 22.73 -14.57 26.44
N ALA A 134 23.46 -15.70 26.38
CA ALA A 134 23.00 -17.02 26.78
C ALA A 134 23.44 -17.38 28.21
N THR A 135 23.07 -18.59 28.64
CA THR A 135 23.33 -19.20 29.96
C THR A 135 22.52 -18.59 31.11
N GLY A 136 21.92 -19.36 32.02
CA GLY A 136 22.05 -20.81 32.24
C GLY A 136 22.76 -21.13 33.55
N GLN A 137 22.23 -20.65 34.68
CA GLN A 137 22.68 -21.01 36.02
C GLN A 137 21.48 -21.04 36.99
N THR A 138 21.31 -22.16 37.67
CA THR A 138 20.36 -22.33 38.78
C THR A 138 21.08 -21.99 40.08
N VAL A 139 20.53 -21.06 40.87
CA VAL A 139 21.13 -20.65 42.15
C VAL A 139 20.37 -21.34 43.30
N GLN A 140 21.07 -22.15 44.09
CA GLN A 140 20.58 -22.66 45.37
C GLN A 140 21.04 -21.76 46.52
N TRP A 141 20.15 -21.50 47.49
CA TRP A 141 20.50 -20.88 48.77
C TRP A 141 20.00 -21.72 49.94
N LYS A 142 20.81 -21.78 51.00
CA LYS A 142 20.47 -22.47 52.26
C LYS A 142 19.59 -21.57 53.14
N ALA A 143 18.69 -22.21 53.90
CA ALA A 143 17.96 -21.53 54.97
C ALA A 143 18.93 -20.97 56.03
N ALA A 144 18.62 -19.80 56.54
CA ALA A 144 19.27 -19.19 57.70
C ALA A 144 18.38 -19.32 58.94
N ASP A 145 18.99 -19.57 60.09
CA ASP A 145 18.28 -19.96 61.32
C ASP A 145 17.32 -18.89 61.85
N THR A 146 16.17 -19.35 62.34
CA THR A 146 15.18 -18.56 63.07
C THR A 146 15.72 -18.04 64.40
N ASN A 147 15.44 -16.78 64.72
CA ASN A 147 15.48 -16.29 66.09
C ASN A 147 14.23 -15.48 66.43
N GLU A 148 13.86 -15.48 67.70
CA GLU A 148 12.47 -15.32 68.15
C GLU A 148 11.88 -13.90 68.01
N ALA A 149 10.58 -13.82 67.71
CA ALA A 149 9.78 -12.59 67.76
C ALA A 149 8.74 -12.68 68.90
N PRO A 150 8.45 -11.58 69.64
CA PRO A 150 7.61 -11.63 70.83
C PRO A 150 6.13 -11.78 70.49
N ALA A 151 5.44 -12.66 71.23
CA ALA A 151 4.03 -12.96 71.03
C ALA A 151 3.11 -11.82 71.48
N GLY A 152 2.17 -11.38 70.64
CA GLY A 152 1.11 -10.49 71.13
C GLY A 152 0.25 -9.65 70.19
N GLN A 153 0.06 -9.94 68.89
CA GLN A 153 -1.07 -9.36 68.11
C GLN A 153 -1.49 -10.03 66.76
N PRO A 154 -1.17 -11.30 66.39
CA PRO A 154 -1.08 -11.67 64.97
C PRO A 154 -2.42 -11.74 64.23
N ARG A 155 -3.49 -12.21 64.89
CA ARG A 155 -4.68 -12.73 64.19
C ARG A 155 -5.55 -11.66 63.53
N GLN A 156 -5.66 -10.46 64.12
CA GLN A 156 -6.45 -9.37 63.52
C GLN A 156 -5.72 -8.68 62.36
N GLN A 157 -4.38 -8.62 62.41
CA GLN A 157 -3.58 -8.03 61.33
C GLN A 157 -3.54 -8.96 60.10
N LEU A 158 -3.41 -10.29 60.30
CA LEU A 158 -3.56 -11.26 59.20
C LEU A 158 -4.93 -11.14 58.52
N ILE A 159 -6.03 -11.16 59.27
CA ILE A 159 -7.39 -11.07 58.70
C ILE A 159 -7.61 -9.74 57.95
N ALA A 160 -7.02 -8.63 58.41
CA ALA A 160 -7.11 -7.36 57.72
C ALA A 160 -6.28 -7.34 56.41
N ALA A 161 -5.07 -7.91 56.42
CA ALA A 161 -4.23 -8.03 55.22
C ALA A 161 -4.87 -8.94 54.16
N ASP A 162 -5.38 -10.10 54.59
CA ASP A 162 -6.16 -11.06 53.80
C ASP A 162 -7.33 -10.36 53.07
N GLN A 163 -8.21 -9.67 53.82
CA GLN A 163 -9.36 -8.95 53.26
C GLN A 163 -8.97 -7.79 52.34
N GLN A 164 -7.88 -7.07 52.63
CA GLN A 164 -7.40 -5.98 51.78
C GLN A 164 -6.92 -6.49 50.41
N LEU A 165 -6.32 -7.67 50.40
CA LEU A 165 -5.65 -8.20 49.22
C LEU A 165 -6.60 -9.00 48.33
N GLN A 166 -7.64 -9.61 48.92
CA GLN A 166 -8.87 -9.97 48.21
C GLN A 166 -9.46 -8.81 47.41
N GLN A 167 -9.53 -7.60 47.99
CA GLN A 167 -10.09 -6.43 47.31
C GLN A 167 -9.21 -5.94 46.15
N ILE A 168 -7.88 -5.96 46.33
CA ILE A 168 -6.92 -5.60 45.27
C ILE A 168 -7.07 -6.55 44.07
N LEU A 169 -7.02 -7.87 44.28
CA LEU A 169 -7.06 -8.85 43.18
C LEU A 169 -8.39 -8.83 42.40
N ARG A 170 -9.50 -8.41 43.04
CA ARG A 170 -10.82 -8.22 42.39
C ARG A 170 -10.89 -7.01 41.45
N GLN A 171 -10.00 -6.02 41.60
CA GLN A 171 -10.05 -4.77 40.84
C GLN A 171 -8.99 -4.68 39.72
N VAL A 172 -8.06 -5.64 39.64
CA VAL A 172 -7.05 -5.67 38.56
C VAL A 172 -7.74 -5.98 37.22
N PRO A 173 -7.50 -5.22 36.14
CA PRO A 173 -8.04 -5.47 34.79
C PRO A 173 -7.34 -6.65 34.07
N ALA A 174 -7.06 -7.72 34.80
CA ALA A 174 -6.47 -8.96 34.31
C ALA A 174 -7.34 -10.12 34.80
N GLN A 175 -7.47 -11.18 34.02
CA GLN A 175 -8.14 -12.40 34.46
C GLN A 175 -7.18 -13.18 35.37
N ILE A 176 -7.50 -13.24 36.66
CA ILE A 176 -6.70 -13.94 37.67
C ILE A 176 -7.53 -15.07 38.28
N ALA A 177 -6.98 -16.29 38.26
CA ALA A 177 -7.56 -17.45 38.93
C ALA A 177 -6.46 -18.32 39.52
N THR A 178 -6.78 -19.12 40.54
CA THR A 178 -5.91 -20.23 40.98
C THR A 178 -6.63 -21.55 40.75
N LEU A 179 -5.89 -22.53 40.24
CA LEU A 179 -6.35 -23.89 39.96
C LEU A 179 -5.62 -24.83 40.92
N LEU A 180 -6.33 -25.44 41.85
CA LEU A 180 -5.75 -26.23 42.94
C LEU A 180 -5.88 -27.73 42.67
N GLY A 181 -4.89 -28.49 43.15
CA GLY A 181 -4.85 -29.95 43.02
C GLY A 181 -4.71 -30.45 41.57
N PRO A 182 -4.62 -31.78 41.39
CA PRO A 182 -4.42 -32.40 40.08
C PRO A 182 -5.64 -32.28 39.15
N ASP A 183 -6.83 -32.03 39.70
CA ASP A 183 -8.08 -31.85 38.94
C ASP A 183 -8.33 -30.37 38.52
N HIS A 184 -7.39 -29.47 38.81
CA HIS A 184 -7.44 -28.04 38.48
C HIS A 184 -8.75 -27.36 38.90
N VAL A 185 -9.12 -27.47 40.18
CA VAL A 185 -10.34 -26.84 40.72
C VAL A 185 -10.11 -25.37 41.03
N TYR A 186 -11.06 -24.48 40.71
CA TYR A 186 -10.92 -23.06 41.03
C TYR A 186 -10.81 -22.82 42.54
N GLY A 187 -9.63 -22.44 43.04
CA GLY A 187 -9.40 -22.02 44.42
C GLY A 187 -9.61 -20.52 44.64
N PHE A 188 -9.35 -19.73 43.60
CA PHE A 188 -9.62 -18.31 43.52
C PHE A 188 -10.03 -17.96 42.08
N ILE A 189 -10.90 -16.98 41.93
CA ILE A 189 -11.24 -16.36 40.64
C ILE A 189 -11.60 -14.89 40.91
N ASN A 190 -11.00 -13.96 40.17
CA ASN A 190 -11.36 -12.55 40.24
C ASN A 190 -12.53 -12.21 39.31
N GLU A 191 -13.09 -11.01 39.47
CA GLU A 191 -14.32 -10.61 38.77
C GLU A 191 -14.13 -10.61 37.24
N GLN A 192 -12.95 -10.20 36.77
CA GLN A 192 -12.60 -10.13 35.35
C GLN A 192 -12.46 -11.53 34.74
N ALA A 193 -11.85 -12.47 35.46
CA ALA A 193 -11.82 -13.88 35.09
C ALA A 193 -13.24 -14.47 35.10
N GLN A 194 -14.06 -14.15 36.10
CA GLN A 194 -15.43 -14.67 36.22
C GLN A 194 -16.37 -14.14 35.12
N GLN A 195 -16.26 -12.85 34.76
CA GLN A 195 -16.97 -12.25 33.62
C GLN A 195 -16.59 -12.91 32.29
N LEU A 196 -15.30 -13.21 32.08
CA LEU A 196 -14.83 -13.91 30.87
C LEU A 196 -15.26 -15.39 30.84
N LEU A 197 -15.12 -16.07 31.98
CA LEU A 197 -15.27 -17.53 32.09
C LEU A 197 -16.75 -17.95 32.21
N GLY A 198 -17.60 -17.08 32.75
CA GLY A 198 -19.04 -17.31 32.99
C GLY A 198 -19.31 -17.91 34.36
N GLU A 199 -20.59 -17.91 34.79
CA GLU A 199 -21.01 -18.36 36.13
C GLU A 199 -20.65 -19.82 36.46
N ALA A 200 -20.44 -20.66 35.43
CA ALA A 200 -19.98 -22.05 35.60
C ALA A 200 -18.56 -22.16 36.19
N ALA A 201 -17.72 -21.11 36.06
CA ALA A 201 -16.42 -21.02 36.71
C ALA A 201 -16.58 -20.56 38.18
N ALA A 202 -17.07 -21.49 39.01
CA ALA A 202 -17.27 -21.30 40.43
C ALA A 202 -16.16 -21.99 41.26
N LEU A 203 -15.94 -21.51 42.48
CA LEU A 203 -14.95 -22.07 43.40
C LEU A 203 -15.25 -23.55 43.70
N GLY A 204 -14.21 -24.40 43.68
CA GLY A 204 -14.30 -25.85 43.86
C GLY A 204 -14.74 -26.63 42.61
N VAL A 205 -15.06 -25.97 41.49
CA VAL A 205 -15.38 -26.64 40.21
C VAL A 205 -14.09 -26.86 39.40
N PRO A 206 -13.85 -28.06 38.83
CA PRO A 206 -12.75 -28.30 37.89
C PRO A 206 -12.84 -27.39 36.66
N ALA A 207 -11.74 -26.73 36.27
CA ALA A 207 -11.72 -25.80 35.13
C ALA A 207 -12.17 -26.45 33.82
N ALA A 208 -11.81 -27.72 33.60
CA ALA A 208 -12.21 -28.50 32.43
C ALA A 208 -13.73 -28.78 32.37
N ILE A 209 -14.41 -28.84 33.53
CA ILE A 209 -15.87 -29.04 33.62
C ILE A 209 -16.60 -27.70 33.50
N ALA A 210 -16.10 -26.68 34.22
CA ALA A 210 -16.65 -25.32 34.17
C ALA A 210 -16.65 -24.74 32.75
N ARG A 211 -15.59 -25.02 31.96
CA ARG A 211 -15.46 -24.55 30.59
C ARG A 211 -14.78 -25.60 29.70
N PRO A 212 -15.55 -26.51 29.07
CA PRO A 212 -15.02 -27.55 28.19
C PRO A 212 -14.18 -27.02 27.02
N SER A 213 -14.46 -25.80 26.54
CA SER A 213 -13.65 -25.19 25.46
C SER A 213 -12.20 -24.88 25.85
N LEU A 214 -11.84 -24.88 27.15
CA LEU A 214 -10.44 -24.85 27.61
C LEU A 214 -9.71 -26.19 27.37
N VAL A 215 -10.45 -27.30 27.23
CA VAL A 215 -9.89 -28.59 26.82
C VAL A 215 -9.59 -28.55 25.32
N ASP A 216 -10.54 -28.06 24.51
CA ASP A 216 -10.44 -28.01 23.05
C ASP A 216 -9.29 -27.11 22.54
N THR A 217 -9.09 -25.93 23.16
CA THR A 217 -7.94 -25.06 22.87
C THR A 217 -6.62 -25.60 23.41
N GLY A 218 -6.65 -26.71 24.15
CA GLY A 218 -5.47 -27.31 24.79
C GLY A 218 -4.99 -26.60 26.05
N TYR A 219 -5.72 -25.60 26.56
CA TYR A 219 -5.36 -24.81 27.73
C TYR A 219 -5.14 -25.68 28.97
N ILE A 220 -6.03 -26.63 29.23
CA ILE A 220 -5.92 -27.54 30.38
C ILE A 220 -4.61 -28.34 30.34
N ARG A 221 -4.12 -28.75 29.16
CA ARG A 221 -2.83 -29.46 29.03
C ARG A 221 -1.62 -28.59 29.39
N LEU A 222 -1.72 -27.27 29.19
CA LEU A 222 -0.67 -26.34 29.62
C LEU A 222 -0.68 -26.18 31.15
N VAL A 223 -1.87 -26.15 31.77
CA VAL A 223 -2.01 -26.15 33.23
C VAL A 223 -1.49 -27.46 33.83
N ASP A 224 -1.85 -28.62 33.25
CA ASP A 224 -1.31 -29.94 33.62
C ASP A 224 0.22 -29.95 33.60
N GLN A 225 0.82 -29.44 32.52
CA GLN A 225 2.27 -29.38 32.37
C GLN A 225 2.91 -28.52 33.47
N VAL A 226 2.37 -27.33 33.75
CA VAL A 226 2.89 -26.43 34.80
C VAL A 226 2.76 -27.07 36.18
N TYR A 227 1.62 -27.71 36.47
CA TYR A 227 1.36 -28.41 37.72
C TYR A 227 2.34 -29.58 37.95
N GLN A 228 2.54 -30.43 36.93
CA GLN A 228 3.40 -31.61 37.04
C GLN A 228 4.90 -31.29 37.05
N THR A 229 5.32 -30.24 36.33
CA THR A 229 6.74 -29.91 36.17
C THR A 229 7.26 -28.87 37.17
N GLY A 230 6.37 -28.05 37.76
CA GLY A 230 6.78 -26.89 38.55
C GLY A 230 7.50 -25.80 37.73
N VAL A 231 7.38 -25.82 36.40
CA VAL A 231 7.98 -24.82 35.50
C VAL A 231 6.90 -23.86 35.01
N PRO A 232 7.05 -22.53 35.19
CA PRO A 232 6.07 -21.56 34.69
C PRO A 232 6.02 -21.52 33.16
N PHE A 233 4.85 -21.19 32.61
CA PHE A 233 4.62 -21.13 31.17
C PHE A 233 4.03 -19.78 30.75
N GLU A 234 4.61 -19.13 29.75
CA GLU A 234 4.13 -17.85 29.21
C GLU A 234 3.21 -18.09 28.01
N LEU A 235 2.07 -17.41 27.99
CA LEU A 235 1.07 -17.42 26.94
C LEU A 235 1.20 -16.11 26.16
N SER A 236 1.24 -16.17 24.82
CA SER A 236 1.21 -14.96 24.00
C SER A 236 0.28 -15.10 22.80
N GLU A 237 -0.54 -14.06 22.60
CA GLU A 237 -1.56 -13.93 21.55
C GLU A 237 -2.42 -15.20 21.41
N MET A 238 -2.77 -15.86 22.53
CA MET A 238 -3.44 -17.16 22.55
C MET A 238 -4.92 -17.03 22.18
N PRO A 239 -5.40 -17.64 21.08
CA PRO A 239 -6.80 -17.53 20.67
C PRO A 239 -7.71 -18.36 21.57
N THR A 240 -8.75 -17.74 22.10
CA THR A 240 -9.79 -18.35 22.92
C THR A 240 -11.15 -17.91 22.41
N LYS A 241 -12.05 -18.87 22.16
CA LYS A 241 -13.43 -18.56 21.77
C LYS A 241 -14.26 -18.17 22.99
N GLN A 242 -15.06 -17.11 22.85
CA GLN A 242 -16.16 -16.82 23.78
C GLN A 242 -17.19 -17.96 23.78
N PRO A 243 -17.99 -18.13 24.86
CA PRO A 243 -19.16 -18.99 24.81
C PRO A 243 -20.18 -18.45 23.80
N ASP A 244 -20.94 -19.33 23.14
CA ASP A 244 -22.11 -18.92 22.35
C ASP A 244 -23.18 -18.37 23.32
N THR A 245 -23.21 -17.05 23.51
CA THR A 245 -24.16 -16.37 24.41
C THR A 245 -25.58 -16.30 23.85
N ALA A 246 -25.78 -16.68 22.59
CA ALA A 246 -27.08 -16.90 21.98
C ALA A 246 -27.00 -17.97 20.88
N ILE A 247 -28.09 -18.73 20.73
CA ILE A 247 -28.26 -19.67 19.62
C ILE A 247 -28.16 -18.89 18.30
N ASN A 248 -27.18 -19.25 17.45
CA ASN A 248 -26.84 -18.67 16.13
C ASN A 248 -25.90 -17.44 16.08
N SER A 249 -25.12 -17.15 17.13
CA SER A 249 -23.94 -16.27 17.01
C SER A 249 -22.66 -17.09 17.15
N PRO A 250 -21.79 -17.22 16.11
CA PRO A 250 -20.52 -17.92 16.27
C PRO A 250 -19.63 -17.16 17.26
N GLY A 251 -19.30 -17.81 18.38
CA GLY A 251 -18.53 -17.21 19.47
C GLY A 251 -17.28 -16.47 19.02
N GLU A 252 -17.14 -15.23 19.50
CA GLU A 252 -16.09 -14.31 19.11
C GLU A 252 -14.70 -14.82 19.54
N THR A 253 -13.70 -14.72 18.65
CA THR A 253 -12.31 -15.05 19.01
C THR A 253 -11.68 -13.88 19.76
N LEU A 254 -11.36 -14.13 21.02
CA LEU A 254 -10.55 -13.27 21.88
C LEU A 254 -9.09 -13.79 21.89
N TYR A 255 -8.14 -12.91 22.20
CA TYR A 255 -6.72 -13.23 22.28
C TYR A 255 -6.16 -12.82 23.63
N PHE A 256 -5.42 -13.72 24.29
CA PHE A 256 -4.86 -13.47 25.62
C PHE A 256 -3.33 -13.59 25.62
N ASP A 257 -2.66 -12.59 26.20
CA ASP A 257 -1.30 -12.74 26.74
C ASP A 257 -1.43 -13.12 28.22
N GLY A 258 -0.48 -13.89 28.76
CA GLY A 258 -0.60 -14.35 30.14
C GLY A 258 0.55 -15.17 30.65
N VAL A 259 0.43 -15.65 31.89
CA VAL A 259 1.40 -16.57 32.49
C VAL A 259 0.67 -17.56 33.41
N LEU A 260 1.13 -18.81 33.35
CA LEU A 260 0.79 -19.88 34.25
C LEU A 260 1.98 -20.07 35.20
N ARG A 261 1.79 -19.88 36.51
CA ARG A 261 2.82 -20.08 37.53
C ARG A 261 2.43 -21.21 38.48
N PRO A 262 3.34 -22.14 38.83
CA PRO A 262 3.06 -23.10 39.88
C PRO A 262 2.91 -22.39 41.23
N LEU A 263 1.99 -22.87 42.05
CA LEU A 263 1.84 -22.52 43.46
C LEU A 263 2.41 -23.69 44.26
N THR A 264 3.52 -23.47 44.96
CA THR A 264 4.23 -24.49 45.72
C THR A 264 4.06 -24.31 47.23
N ASP A 265 4.08 -25.40 47.97
CA ASP A 265 4.09 -25.38 49.44
C ASP A 265 5.50 -25.24 50.05
N GLU A 266 5.55 -25.23 51.39
CA GLU A 266 6.78 -25.18 52.18
C GLU A 266 7.75 -26.35 51.91
N GLN A 267 7.27 -27.44 51.30
CA GLN A 267 8.07 -28.60 50.90
C GLN A 267 8.49 -28.55 49.42
N GLY A 268 8.12 -27.49 48.69
CA GLY A 268 8.39 -27.30 47.27
C GLY A 268 7.51 -28.14 46.35
N GLN A 269 6.44 -28.77 46.86
CA GLN A 269 5.50 -29.52 46.03
C GLN A 269 4.47 -28.57 45.42
N THR A 270 4.14 -28.77 44.14
CA THR A 270 3.15 -27.93 43.45
C THR A 270 1.74 -28.33 43.91
N GLN A 271 1.06 -27.42 44.61
CA GLN A 271 -0.31 -27.58 45.08
C GLN A 271 -1.35 -26.98 44.11
N GLY A 272 -0.92 -26.18 43.14
CA GLY A 272 -1.80 -25.59 42.14
C GLY A 272 -1.08 -24.76 41.09
N VAL A 273 -1.85 -24.05 40.28
CA VAL A 273 -1.37 -23.13 39.25
C VAL A 273 -2.10 -21.79 39.37
N LEU A 274 -1.36 -20.70 39.52
CA LEU A 274 -1.83 -19.34 39.32
C LEU A 274 -1.94 -19.07 37.82
N VAL A 275 -3.14 -18.73 37.39
CA VAL A 275 -3.48 -18.28 36.04
C VAL A 275 -3.56 -16.76 36.06
N PHE A 276 -2.80 -16.12 35.18
CA PHE A 276 -2.89 -14.69 34.89
C PHE A 276 -3.06 -14.48 33.39
N GLY A 277 -4.07 -13.72 32.98
CA GLY A 277 -4.33 -13.35 31.58
C GLY A 277 -4.68 -11.88 31.43
N ILE A 278 -4.33 -11.29 30.29
CA ILE A 278 -4.75 -9.96 29.84
C ILE A 278 -5.33 -10.11 28.44
N ASP A 279 -6.50 -9.51 28.22
CA ASP A 279 -7.11 -9.44 26.90
C ASP A 279 -6.30 -8.50 26.00
N VAL A 280 -5.79 -9.04 24.88
CA VAL A 280 -5.04 -8.32 23.85
C VAL A 280 -5.74 -8.38 22.48
N THR A 281 -7.04 -8.68 22.48
CA THR A 281 -7.86 -8.86 21.27
C THR A 281 -7.82 -7.64 20.35
N GLU A 282 -7.98 -6.42 20.89
CA GLU A 282 -7.90 -5.19 20.08
C GLU A 282 -6.51 -5.00 19.46
N ARG A 283 -5.45 -5.27 20.22
CA ARG A 283 -4.05 -5.20 19.78
C ARG A 283 -3.77 -6.18 18.64
N VAL A 284 -4.21 -7.43 18.79
CA VAL A 284 -4.05 -8.48 17.75
C VAL A 284 -4.88 -8.15 16.51
N ARG A 285 -6.12 -7.67 16.66
CA ARG A 285 -6.97 -7.28 15.51
C ARG A 285 -6.43 -6.06 14.76
N ALA A 286 -5.91 -5.05 15.46
CA ALA A 286 -5.27 -3.90 14.82
C ALA A 286 -4.04 -4.34 14.00
N LYS A 287 -3.21 -5.22 14.57
CA LYS A 287 -2.04 -5.84 13.91
C LYS A 287 -2.45 -6.68 12.69
N GLN A 288 -3.51 -7.49 12.78
CA GLN A 288 -4.05 -8.28 11.66
C GLN A 288 -4.59 -7.40 10.54
N ARG A 289 -5.48 -6.44 10.83
CA ARG A 289 -6.03 -5.50 9.82
C ARG A 289 -4.94 -4.68 9.14
N ALA A 290 -3.91 -4.26 9.87
CA ALA A 290 -2.77 -3.54 9.28
C ALA A 290 -1.98 -4.43 8.32
N ALA A 291 -1.77 -5.71 8.66
CA ALA A 291 -1.12 -6.66 7.76
C ALA A 291 -1.98 -6.99 6.52
N GLU A 292 -3.29 -7.14 6.68
CA GLU A 292 -4.25 -7.35 5.59
C GLU A 292 -4.24 -6.17 4.60
N LEU A 293 -4.34 -4.94 5.09
CA LEU A 293 -4.30 -3.73 4.26
C LEU A 293 -2.96 -3.55 3.54
N LEU A 294 -1.84 -3.89 4.19
CA LEU A 294 -0.52 -3.86 3.55
C LEU A 294 -0.40 -4.88 2.42
N GLU A 295 -0.95 -6.08 2.59
CA GLU A 295 -0.94 -7.11 1.54
C GLU A 295 -1.92 -6.77 0.41
N GLU A 296 -3.07 -6.15 0.70
CA GLU A 296 -4.00 -5.66 -0.32
C GLU A 296 -3.36 -4.57 -1.20
N VAL A 297 -2.70 -3.57 -0.59
CA VAL A 297 -1.94 -2.54 -1.32
C VAL A 297 -0.82 -3.18 -2.15
N ARG A 298 -0.06 -4.13 -1.56
CA ARG A 298 1.01 -4.84 -2.27
C ARG A 298 0.49 -5.63 -3.47
N LEU A 299 -0.68 -6.27 -3.34
CA LEU A 299 -1.33 -7.01 -4.42
C LEU A 299 -1.81 -6.07 -5.54
N GLN A 300 -2.41 -4.93 -5.20
CA GLN A 300 -2.84 -3.92 -6.18
C GLN A 300 -1.65 -3.35 -6.96
N ASP A 301 -0.53 -3.02 -6.29
CA ASP A 301 0.69 -2.56 -6.95
C ASP A 301 1.29 -3.64 -7.87
N GLN A 302 1.32 -4.90 -7.44
CA GLN A 302 1.76 -6.02 -8.27
C GLN A 302 0.86 -6.24 -9.50
N GLN A 303 -0.47 -6.17 -9.34
CA GLN A 303 -1.41 -6.26 -10.46
C GLN A 303 -1.23 -5.10 -11.45
N PHE A 304 -1.04 -3.88 -10.95
CA PHE A 304 -0.77 -2.71 -11.79
C PHE A 304 0.51 -2.90 -12.61
N GLN A 305 1.61 -3.33 -11.99
CA GLN A 305 2.86 -3.65 -12.69
C GLN A 305 2.67 -4.75 -13.74
N GLN A 306 1.98 -5.85 -13.40
CA GLN A 306 1.70 -6.94 -14.35
C GLN A 306 0.91 -6.48 -15.58
N VAL A 307 -0.07 -5.59 -15.41
CA VAL A 307 -0.82 -5.00 -16.53
C VAL A 307 0.09 -4.14 -17.40
N MET A 308 0.92 -3.28 -16.80
CA MET A 308 1.86 -2.43 -17.53
C MET A 308 2.93 -3.24 -18.29
N GLU A 309 3.40 -4.35 -17.72
CA GLU A 309 4.31 -5.29 -18.37
C GLU A 309 3.64 -6.13 -19.48
N ALA A 310 2.33 -6.33 -19.43
CA ALA A 310 1.61 -7.02 -20.50
C ALA A 310 1.44 -6.16 -21.77
N LEU A 311 1.30 -4.83 -21.63
CA LEU A 311 1.01 -3.89 -22.73
C LEU A 311 2.01 -4.03 -23.91
N PRO A 312 1.57 -4.27 -25.15
CA PRO A 312 2.46 -4.49 -26.30
C PRO A 312 3.31 -3.27 -26.70
N GLN A 313 3.03 -2.09 -26.14
CA GLN A 313 3.72 -0.83 -26.39
C GLN A 313 4.75 -0.54 -25.29
N MET A 314 5.73 0.32 -25.58
CA MET A 314 6.56 0.91 -24.53
C MET A 314 5.66 1.79 -23.65
N ALA A 315 5.60 1.52 -22.35
CA ALA A 315 4.66 2.18 -21.43
C ALA A 315 5.37 2.73 -20.19
N TRP A 316 4.92 3.88 -19.71
CA TRP A 316 5.57 4.64 -18.65
C TRP A 316 4.59 5.25 -17.65
N VAL A 317 5.08 5.56 -16.45
CA VAL A 317 4.33 6.25 -15.39
C VAL A 317 5.19 7.39 -14.83
N ALA A 318 4.61 8.58 -14.72
CA ALA A 318 5.28 9.75 -14.17
C ALA A 318 4.53 10.35 -12.98
N ARG A 319 5.26 11.02 -12.10
CA ARG A 319 4.75 11.81 -10.99
C ARG A 319 3.98 13.05 -11.50
N PRO A 320 3.18 13.74 -10.65
CA PRO A 320 2.48 14.97 -11.03
C PRO A 320 3.39 16.10 -11.54
N ASP A 321 4.68 16.11 -11.18
CA ASP A 321 5.71 17.06 -11.65
C ASP A 321 6.25 16.76 -13.06
N GLY A 322 5.86 15.63 -13.67
CA GLY A 322 6.34 15.17 -14.97
C GLY A 322 7.53 14.22 -14.93
N GLY A 323 8.14 13.98 -13.76
CA GLY A 323 9.28 13.08 -13.61
C GLY A 323 8.85 11.62 -13.72
N VAL A 324 9.42 10.88 -14.67
CA VAL A 324 9.09 9.47 -14.90
C VAL A 324 9.67 8.59 -13.80
N THR A 325 8.84 7.72 -13.22
CA THR A 325 9.17 6.83 -12.09
C THR A 325 9.10 5.34 -12.43
N TYR A 326 8.57 4.98 -13.60
CA TYR A 326 8.50 3.60 -14.04
C TYR A 326 8.41 3.53 -15.58
N TYR A 327 9.06 2.51 -16.13
CA TYR A 327 8.96 2.09 -17.52
C TYR A 327 8.79 0.57 -17.55
N ASN A 328 7.93 0.05 -18.43
CA ASN A 328 7.79 -1.40 -18.64
C ASN A 328 9.00 -1.97 -19.40
N LYS A 329 9.17 -3.30 -19.39
CA LYS A 329 10.33 -3.98 -19.98
C LYS A 329 10.62 -3.58 -21.44
N ARG A 330 9.58 -3.33 -22.24
CA ARG A 330 9.70 -2.97 -23.68
C ARG A 330 10.50 -1.70 -23.91
N TRP A 331 10.54 -0.78 -22.95
CA TRP A 331 11.43 0.38 -23.00
C TRP A 331 12.91 -0.01 -23.05
N TYR A 332 13.35 -0.85 -22.11
CA TYR A 332 14.73 -1.29 -22.01
C TYR A 332 15.11 -2.22 -23.18
N ASP A 333 14.19 -3.11 -23.60
CA ASP A 333 14.37 -3.98 -24.77
C ASP A 333 14.57 -3.17 -26.08
N PHE A 334 13.99 -1.97 -26.18
CA PHE A 334 14.13 -1.07 -27.35
C PHE A 334 15.36 -0.15 -27.26
N THR A 335 15.51 0.58 -26.15
CA THR A 335 16.53 1.62 -25.97
C THR A 335 17.90 1.09 -25.56
N GLY A 336 17.95 -0.12 -24.99
CA GLY A 336 19.17 -0.69 -24.39
C GLY A 336 19.59 -0.01 -23.09
N SER A 337 18.78 0.90 -22.54
CA SER A 337 19.09 1.65 -21.32
C SER A 337 18.78 0.85 -20.05
N ASN A 338 19.10 1.44 -18.90
CA ASN A 338 18.63 0.99 -17.59
C ASN A 338 17.70 2.03 -16.92
N PHE A 339 17.21 1.72 -15.71
CA PHE A 339 16.31 2.60 -14.94
C PHE A 339 17.01 3.87 -14.45
N GLU A 340 18.26 3.78 -14.00
CA GLU A 340 19.02 4.92 -13.44
C GLU A 340 19.29 5.99 -14.51
N GLU A 341 19.52 5.57 -15.76
CA GLU A 341 19.67 6.45 -16.93
C GLU A 341 18.37 7.14 -17.36
N MET A 342 17.23 6.51 -17.11
CA MET A 342 15.91 6.94 -17.61
C MET A 342 15.05 7.66 -16.57
N GLN A 343 15.47 7.65 -15.30
CA GLN A 343 14.71 8.20 -14.19
C GLN A 343 14.46 9.71 -14.36
N GLU A 344 13.28 10.16 -13.91
CA GLU A 344 12.84 11.56 -13.93
C GLU A 344 12.76 12.15 -15.34
N TRP A 345 13.83 12.79 -15.81
CA TRP A 345 13.94 13.46 -17.11
C TRP A 345 15.00 12.81 -18.03
N GLY A 346 15.57 11.66 -17.63
CA GLY A 346 16.61 10.96 -18.41
C GLY A 346 16.20 10.58 -19.84
N TRP A 347 14.89 10.48 -20.11
CA TRP A 347 14.32 10.28 -21.44
C TRP A 347 14.74 11.35 -22.48
N GLU A 348 15.08 12.58 -22.05
CA GLU A 348 15.51 13.66 -22.94
C GLU A 348 16.73 13.25 -23.79
N GLY A 349 17.63 12.42 -23.25
CA GLY A 349 18.83 11.93 -23.94
C GLY A 349 18.60 10.87 -25.03
N PHE A 350 17.36 10.42 -25.21
CA PHE A 350 16.97 9.39 -26.18
C PHE A 350 16.02 9.91 -27.26
N VAL A 351 15.42 11.09 -27.07
CA VAL A 351 14.65 11.80 -28.11
C VAL A 351 15.62 12.45 -29.11
N HIS A 352 15.25 12.47 -30.39
CA HIS A 352 16.06 13.11 -31.43
C HIS A 352 16.23 14.62 -31.16
N PRO A 353 17.43 15.21 -31.34
CA PRO A 353 17.70 16.61 -31.00
C PRO A 353 16.68 17.64 -31.55
N ASP A 354 16.31 17.54 -32.84
CA ASP A 354 15.30 18.44 -33.44
C ASP A 354 13.90 18.35 -32.78
N ASP A 355 13.54 17.18 -32.23
CA ASP A 355 12.21 16.90 -31.68
C ASP A 355 12.13 17.21 -30.17
N LEU A 356 13.28 17.27 -29.50
CA LEU A 356 13.40 17.39 -28.04
C LEU A 356 12.73 18.66 -27.50
N ALA A 357 13.07 19.84 -28.05
CA ALA A 357 12.53 21.11 -27.55
C ALA A 357 10.99 21.18 -27.65
N THR A 358 10.43 20.69 -28.77
CA THR A 358 8.99 20.60 -28.98
C THR A 358 8.33 19.60 -28.03
N THR A 359 9.00 18.46 -27.78
CA THR A 359 8.53 17.43 -26.85
C THR A 359 8.45 17.96 -25.42
N VAL A 360 9.54 18.58 -24.93
CA VAL A 360 9.62 19.15 -23.57
C VAL A 360 8.57 20.23 -23.38
N GLN A 361 8.41 21.16 -24.34
CA GLN A 361 7.39 22.21 -24.27
C GLN A 361 5.97 21.64 -24.21
N ARG A 362 5.65 20.62 -25.03
CA ARG A 362 4.35 19.92 -24.99
C ARG A 362 4.13 19.21 -23.66
N TRP A 363 5.15 18.57 -23.11
CA TRP A 363 5.04 17.87 -21.83
C TRP A 363 4.81 18.85 -20.67
N GLN A 364 5.57 19.93 -20.59
CA GLN A 364 5.38 21.00 -19.60
C GLN A 364 3.99 21.67 -19.72
N THR A 365 3.47 21.82 -20.93
CA THR A 365 2.11 22.32 -21.18
C THR A 365 1.05 21.34 -20.66
N ALA A 366 1.20 20.04 -20.93
CA ALA A 366 0.32 19.00 -20.41
C ALA A 366 0.34 18.94 -18.87
N ILE A 367 1.53 18.97 -18.25
CA ILE A 367 1.71 19.01 -16.79
C ILE A 367 0.97 20.20 -16.16
N SER A 368 1.21 21.41 -16.67
CA SER A 368 0.67 22.65 -16.09
C SER A 368 -0.84 22.82 -16.30
N GLN A 369 -1.40 22.30 -17.39
CA GLN A 369 -2.84 22.39 -17.70
C GLN A 369 -3.63 21.13 -17.28
N GLY A 370 -2.95 20.01 -17.02
CA GLY A 370 -3.55 18.70 -16.80
C GLY A 370 -4.27 18.14 -18.04
N THR A 371 -3.89 18.57 -19.24
CA THR A 371 -4.44 18.12 -20.52
C THR A 371 -3.72 16.87 -21.02
N VAL A 372 -4.32 16.14 -21.97
CA VAL A 372 -3.68 14.97 -22.58
C VAL A 372 -2.38 15.39 -23.27
N PHE A 373 -1.28 14.72 -22.93
CA PHE A 373 -0.03 14.82 -23.67
C PHE A 373 -0.13 13.98 -24.93
N GLU A 374 0.16 14.57 -26.09
CA GLU A 374 0.24 13.85 -27.36
C GLU A 374 1.29 14.49 -28.28
N THR A 375 2.24 13.69 -28.77
CA THR A 375 3.25 14.13 -29.73
C THR A 375 3.77 12.96 -30.55
N GLU A 376 4.11 13.22 -31.82
CA GLU A 376 4.97 12.33 -32.60
C GLU A 376 6.41 12.80 -32.48
N HIS A 377 7.35 11.90 -32.19
CA HIS A 377 8.78 12.21 -32.13
C HIS A 377 9.64 10.97 -32.35
N ARG A 378 10.90 11.19 -32.74
CA ARG A 378 11.88 10.13 -33.00
C ARG A 378 12.60 9.74 -31.72
N TRP A 379 12.66 8.43 -31.46
CA TRP A 379 13.42 7.84 -30.35
C TRP A 379 14.59 7.00 -30.86
N ARG A 380 15.70 7.08 -30.13
CA ARG A 380 16.92 6.32 -30.38
C ARG A 380 16.78 4.89 -29.83
N ASP A 381 17.02 3.90 -30.67
CA ASP A 381 17.14 2.49 -30.27
C ASP A 381 18.54 2.17 -29.70
N GLN A 382 18.70 0.95 -29.19
CA GLN A 382 19.97 0.41 -28.67
C GLN A 382 21.12 0.39 -29.70
N GLN A 383 20.85 0.52 -30.99
CA GLN A 383 21.85 0.57 -32.07
C GLN A 383 22.20 2.01 -32.48
N GLY A 384 21.57 3.01 -31.86
CA GLY A 384 21.74 4.43 -32.17
C GLY A 384 20.89 4.93 -33.33
N SER A 385 20.02 4.08 -33.92
CA SER A 385 19.11 4.47 -35.00
C SER A 385 17.84 5.10 -34.45
N TYR A 386 17.23 6.01 -35.21
CA TYR A 386 16.02 6.71 -34.80
C TYR A 386 14.78 6.16 -35.48
N ARG A 387 13.72 5.91 -34.70
CA ARG A 387 12.42 5.41 -35.17
C ARG A 387 11.30 6.32 -34.64
N TRP A 388 10.23 6.49 -35.42
CA TRP A 388 9.11 7.35 -35.04
C TRP A 388 8.18 6.68 -34.04
N PHE A 389 7.84 7.39 -32.96
CA PHE A 389 6.82 6.99 -32.00
C PHE A 389 5.75 8.07 -31.84
N LEU A 390 4.50 7.63 -31.69
CA LEU A 390 3.41 8.42 -31.12
C LEU A 390 3.44 8.23 -29.60
N ALA A 391 3.84 9.26 -28.87
CA ALA A 391 3.75 9.29 -27.42
C ALA A 391 2.43 9.94 -26.99
N ARG A 392 1.67 9.25 -26.14
CA ARG A 392 0.43 9.75 -25.55
C ARG A 392 0.41 9.48 -24.05
N GLY A 393 0.04 10.47 -23.24
CA GLY A 393 0.00 10.37 -21.78
C GLY A 393 -1.22 11.07 -21.18
N GLU A 394 -1.86 10.41 -20.21
CA GLU A 394 -3.09 10.89 -19.57
C GLU A 394 -2.94 10.97 -18.04
N ALA A 395 -3.56 11.99 -17.44
CA ALA A 395 -3.47 12.27 -16.01
C ALA A 395 -4.51 11.46 -15.22
N ILE A 396 -4.04 10.56 -14.36
CA ILE A 396 -4.87 9.90 -13.34
C ILE A 396 -5.08 10.88 -12.19
N ARG A 397 -6.35 11.14 -11.85
CA ARG A 397 -6.74 12.18 -10.88
C ARG A 397 -7.37 11.56 -9.63
N ALA A 398 -7.15 12.22 -8.49
CA ALA A 398 -7.87 11.97 -7.25
C ALA A 398 -9.30 12.54 -7.29
N ALA A 399 -10.14 12.16 -6.33
CA ALA A 399 -11.52 12.61 -6.22
C ALA A 399 -11.68 14.14 -6.05
N ASN A 400 -10.64 14.84 -5.58
CA ASN A 400 -10.56 16.30 -5.48
C ASN A 400 -10.10 16.98 -6.79
N GLY A 401 -9.86 16.23 -7.86
CA GLY A 401 -9.38 16.71 -9.16
C GLY A 401 -7.86 16.85 -9.30
N SER A 402 -7.07 16.73 -8.23
CA SER A 402 -5.61 16.83 -8.29
C SER A 402 -5.00 15.63 -9.03
N ILE A 403 -3.94 15.85 -9.80
CA ILE A 403 -3.22 14.79 -10.51
C ILE A 403 -2.46 13.93 -9.49
N LEU A 404 -2.67 12.62 -9.52
CA LEU A 404 -1.93 11.63 -8.71
C LEU A 404 -0.69 11.12 -9.44
N ARG A 405 -0.84 10.83 -10.74
CA ARG A 405 0.23 10.37 -11.64
C ARG A 405 -0.22 10.50 -13.08
N TRP A 406 0.75 10.50 -13.99
CA TRP A 406 0.52 10.34 -15.42
C TRP A 406 0.81 8.90 -15.82
N VAL A 407 0.02 8.37 -16.75
CA VAL A 407 0.28 7.06 -17.38
C VAL A 407 0.27 7.28 -18.88
N GLY A 408 1.27 6.74 -19.58
CA GLY A 408 1.38 6.93 -21.03
C GLY A 408 2.05 5.78 -21.76
N THR A 409 1.97 5.84 -23.07
CA THR A 409 2.55 4.87 -23.99
C THR A 409 3.23 5.55 -25.17
N ASN A 410 4.21 4.86 -25.74
CA ASN A 410 4.88 5.21 -26.97
C ASN A 410 4.60 4.08 -27.98
N THR A 411 3.71 4.35 -28.94
CA THR A 411 3.38 3.43 -30.05
C THR A 411 4.39 3.64 -31.17
N ASP A 412 5.03 2.56 -31.64
CA ASP A 412 5.87 2.58 -32.83
C ASP A 412 5.02 2.87 -34.08
N ILE A 413 5.34 3.96 -34.78
CA ILE A 413 4.67 4.38 -36.02
C ILE A 413 5.65 4.50 -37.19
N ASP A 414 6.87 3.97 -37.05
CA ASP A 414 7.95 4.11 -38.02
C ASP A 414 7.62 3.42 -39.36
N GLU A 415 6.99 2.24 -39.33
CA GLU A 415 6.48 1.59 -40.54
C GLU A 415 5.38 2.42 -41.21
N GLN A 416 4.44 2.96 -40.43
CA GLN A 416 3.38 3.83 -40.96
C GLN A 416 3.96 5.09 -41.63
N LYS A 417 4.94 5.74 -41.00
CA LYS A 417 5.65 6.90 -41.57
C LYS A 417 6.41 6.52 -42.84
N ARG A 418 7.09 5.36 -42.88
CA ARG A 418 7.78 4.86 -44.08
C ARG A 418 6.81 4.58 -45.22
N PHE A 419 5.65 3.95 -44.97
CA PHE A 419 4.63 3.73 -46.00
C PHE A 419 4.04 5.05 -46.52
N GLN A 420 3.75 6.01 -45.63
CA GLN A 420 3.30 7.35 -46.04
C GLN A 420 4.33 8.08 -46.91
N GLN A 421 5.62 8.03 -46.53
CA GLN A 421 6.71 8.61 -47.31
C GLN A 421 6.93 7.90 -48.65
N GLN A 422 6.84 6.57 -48.69
CA GLN A 422 6.96 5.79 -49.94
C GLN A 422 5.82 6.11 -50.90
N LEU A 423 4.58 6.23 -50.40
CA LEU A 423 3.43 6.62 -51.22
C LEU A 423 3.61 8.03 -51.77
N ALA A 424 3.94 9.01 -50.93
CA ALA A 424 4.19 10.39 -51.37
C ALA A 424 5.35 10.50 -52.37
N ALA A 425 6.43 9.74 -52.18
CA ALA A 425 7.55 9.68 -53.12
C ALA A 425 7.16 9.01 -54.45
N LYS A 426 6.26 8.01 -54.43
CA LYS A 426 5.73 7.39 -55.65
C LYS A 426 4.79 8.32 -56.40
N ASP A 427 3.91 9.04 -55.71
CA ASP A 427 3.03 10.03 -56.31
C ASP A 427 3.83 11.17 -56.97
N GLU A 428 4.87 11.66 -56.31
CA GLU A 428 5.76 12.68 -56.88
C GLU A 428 6.57 12.13 -58.06
N GLN A 429 7.10 10.90 -57.96
CA GLN A 429 7.78 10.24 -59.08
C GLN A 429 6.84 10.10 -60.30
N LEU A 430 5.58 9.71 -60.10
CA LEU A 430 4.58 9.61 -61.17
C LEU A 430 4.24 10.97 -61.77
N ARG A 431 4.06 12.01 -60.95
CA ARG A 431 3.85 13.40 -61.41
C ARG A 431 5.02 13.90 -62.26
N GLN A 432 6.27 13.60 -61.87
CA GLN A 432 7.45 13.98 -62.63
C GLN A 432 7.52 13.26 -63.99
N ILE A 433 7.23 11.94 -64.02
CA ILE A 433 7.15 11.17 -65.27
C ILE A 433 6.07 11.74 -66.21
N LEU A 434 4.86 12.02 -65.70
CA LEU A 434 3.78 12.59 -66.50
C LEU A 434 4.10 14.00 -67.02
N ARG A 435 4.79 14.84 -66.21
CA ARG A 435 5.24 16.18 -66.60
C ARG A 435 6.34 16.18 -67.65
N GLN A 436 7.21 15.18 -67.66
CA GLN A 436 8.29 15.02 -68.64
C GLN A 436 7.88 14.21 -69.88
N SER A 437 6.67 13.64 -69.90
CA SER A 437 6.15 12.91 -71.04
C SER A 437 5.96 13.84 -72.25
N PRO A 438 6.45 13.47 -73.46
CA PRO A 438 6.22 14.25 -74.68
C PRO A 438 4.77 14.13 -75.19
N ALA A 439 3.98 13.19 -74.67
CA ALA A 439 2.54 13.11 -74.91
C ALA A 439 1.83 14.29 -74.20
N LEU A 440 0.78 14.85 -74.81
CA LEU A 440 0.04 16.02 -74.32
C LEU A 440 -1.01 15.65 -73.24
N ILE A 441 -0.57 15.14 -72.09
CA ILE A 441 -1.45 14.49 -71.11
C ILE A 441 -2.37 15.46 -70.36
N ALA A 442 -3.67 15.15 -70.36
CA ALA A 442 -4.69 15.75 -69.49
C ALA A 442 -5.63 14.68 -68.93
N THR A 443 -6.16 14.91 -67.72
CA THR A 443 -7.06 13.98 -67.01
C THR A 443 -8.34 14.68 -66.55
N LEU A 444 -9.45 13.95 -66.53
CA LEU A 444 -10.80 14.52 -66.44
C LEU A 444 -11.67 13.78 -65.41
N GLU A 445 -12.41 14.52 -64.60
CA GLU A 445 -13.15 14.02 -63.44
C GLU A 445 -14.63 14.45 -63.43
N GLY A 446 -15.48 13.57 -62.92
CA GLY A 446 -16.93 13.77 -62.85
C GLY A 446 -17.64 13.77 -64.21
N PRO A 447 -18.98 13.85 -64.21
CA PRO A 447 -19.78 13.88 -65.43
C PRO A 447 -19.62 15.17 -66.24
N ASP A 448 -19.13 16.26 -65.63
CA ASP A 448 -18.88 17.54 -66.33
C ASP A 448 -17.50 17.62 -67.01
N HIS A 449 -16.73 16.52 -67.03
CA HIS A 449 -15.36 16.45 -67.56
C HIS A 449 -14.44 17.56 -67.02
N ARG A 450 -14.26 17.61 -65.70
CA ARG A 450 -13.45 18.64 -65.04
C ARG A 450 -11.98 18.29 -65.07
N TYR A 451 -11.10 19.19 -65.47
CA TYR A 451 -9.65 18.92 -65.44
C TYR A 451 -9.19 18.56 -64.02
N ALA A 452 -8.44 17.47 -63.89
CA ALA A 452 -7.83 17.05 -62.62
C ALA A 452 -6.29 17.09 -62.66
N PHE A 453 -5.72 16.86 -63.85
CA PHE A 453 -4.30 17.04 -64.12
C PHE A 453 -4.13 17.45 -65.59
N THR A 454 -3.12 18.28 -65.85
CA THR A 454 -2.57 18.53 -67.19
C THR A 454 -1.06 18.50 -67.10
N ASN A 455 -0.41 18.15 -68.20
CA ASN A 455 1.04 18.23 -68.36
C ASN A 455 1.44 19.42 -69.25
N PRO A 456 2.71 19.86 -69.21
CA PRO A 456 3.14 21.07 -69.90
C PRO A 456 2.93 21.04 -71.42
N GLY A 457 2.93 19.86 -72.04
CA GLY A 457 2.64 19.71 -73.47
C GLY A 457 1.17 20.01 -73.78
N TYR A 458 0.24 19.48 -72.98
CA TYR A 458 -1.18 19.80 -73.12
C TYR A 458 -1.46 21.28 -72.84
N ASP A 459 -0.91 21.81 -71.74
CA ASP A 459 -1.09 23.22 -71.39
C ASP A 459 -0.62 24.14 -72.52
N LEU A 460 0.53 23.85 -73.13
CA LEU A 460 1.04 24.61 -74.27
C LEU A 460 0.12 24.51 -75.50
N LEU A 461 -0.41 23.33 -75.82
CA LEU A 461 -1.35 23.12 -76.94
C LEU A 461 -2.59 24.01 -76.81
N VAL A 462 -3.17 24.09 -75.60
CA VAL A 462 -4.44 24.79 -75.35
C VAL A 462 -4.23 26.25 -74.90
N GLY A 463 -2.99 26.74 -74.89
CA GLY A 463 -2.64 28.11 -74.51
C GLY A 463 -2.84 28.41 -73.03
N TYR A 464 -2.55 27.46 -72.15
CA TYR A 464 -2.69 27.53 -70.69
C TYR A 464 -4.13 27.82 -70.19
N ARG A 465 -5.14 27.56 -71.03
CA ARG A 465 -6.57 27.75 -70.69
C ARG A 465 -7.17 26.63 -69.84
N ALA A 466 -6.57 25.44 -69.82
CA ALA A 466 -7.01 24.35 -68.96
C ALA A 466 -6.76 24.68 -67.48
N GLN A 467 -7.80 24.58 -66.65
CA GLN A 467 -7.73 24.90 -65.23
C GLN A 467 -8.27 23.73 -64.41
N VAL A 468 -7.45 23.21 -63.50
CA VAL A 468 -7.84 22.10 -62.61
C VAL A 468 -9.07 22.49 -61.78
N GLY A 469 -10.07 21.60 -61.72
CA GLY A 469 -11.39 21.78 -61.13
C GLY A 469 -12.48 22.29 -62.09
N LYS A 470 -12.11 22.82 -63.26
CA LYS A 470 -13.06 23.40 -64.23
C LYS A 470 -13.45 22.44 -65.36
N PRO A 471 -14.69 22.49 -65.86
CA PRO A 471 -15.13 21.71 -67.02
C PRO A 471 -14.31 22.04 -68.26
N VAL A 472 -14.01 21.03 -69.09
CA VAL A 472 -13.42 21.25 -70.44
C VAL A 472 -14.28 22.23 -71.25
N ALA A 473 -15.60 22.13 -71.16
CA ALA A 473 -16.55 23.02 -71.85
C ALA A 473 -16.47 24.50 -71.40
N GLU A 474 -16.02 24.79 -70.17
CA GLU A 474 -15.81 26.17 -69.70
C GLU A 474 -14.45 26.71 -70.17
N CYS A 475 -13.40 25.89 -70.06
CA CYS A 475 -12.03 26.26 -70.43
C CYS A 475 -11.83 26.41 -71.95
N LEU A 476 -12.44 25.51 -72.73
CA LEU A 476 -12.30 25.39 -74.18
C LEU A 476 -13.68 25.26 -74.87
N PRO A 477 -14.50 26.33 -74.89
CA PRO A 477 -15.85 26.28 -75.46
C PRO A 477 -15.91 25.83 -76.92
N GLU A 478 -14.85 26.07 -77.69
CA GLU A 478 -14.75 25.62 -79.08
C GLU A 478 -14.80 24.09 -79.22
N LEU A 479 -14.45 23.33 -78.19
CA LEU A 479 -14.51 21.87 -78.19
C LEU A 479 -15.95 21.35 -78.02
N VAL A 480 -16.85 22.17 -77.49
CA VAL A 480 -18.30 21.89 -77.45
C VAL A 480 -18.86 21.92 -78.86
N GLU A 481 -18.58 23.00 -79.61
CA GLU A 481 -19.02 23.16 -81.02
C GLU A 481 -18.51 22.06 -81.94
N GLN A 482 -17.35 21.47 -81.61
CA GLN A 482 -16.67 20.44 -82.39
C GLN A 482 -17.03 19.00 -81.94
N GLY A 483 -18.03 18.84 -81.07
CA GLY A 483 -18.54 17.52 -80.65
C GLY A 483 -17.55 16.69 -79.83
N ILE A 484 -16.56 17.32 -79.19
CA ILE A 484 -15.56 16.63 -78.36
C ILE A 484 -16.12 16.29 -76.98
N ILE A 485 -17.02 17.13 -76.45
CA ILE A 485 -17.73 16.83 -75.21
C ILE A 485 -18.64 15.61 -75.37
N ASP A 486 -19.39 15.49 -76.48
CA ASP A 486 -20.25 14.32 -76.75
C ASP A 486 -19.45 13.00 -76.77
N LYS A 487 -18.20 13.04 -77.25
CA LYS A 487 -17.28 11.88 -77.21
C LYS A 487 -16.84 11.56 -75.78
N LEU A 488 -16.52 12.57 -74.98
CA LEU A 488 -16.16 12.41 -73.57
C LEU A 488 -17.34 11.85 -72.76
N ASP A 489 -18.57 12.35 -73.00
CA ASP A 489 -19.80 11.83 -72.42
C ASP A 489 -20.04 10.36 -72.79
N SER A 490 -19.89 10.01 -74.07
CA SER A 490 -20.02 8.63 -74.54
C SER A 490 -19.02 7.68 -73.85
N VAL A 491 -17.74 8.08 -73.76
CA VAL A 491 -16.68 7.29 -73.11
C VAL A 491 -16.91 7.19 -71.60
N TYR A 492 -17.42 8.24 -70.95
CA TYR A 492 -17.76 8.24 -69.53
C TYR A 492 -18.95 7.32 -69.21
N GLN A 493 -20.01 7.36 -70.02
CA GLN A 493 -21.23 6.57 -69.81
C GLN A 493 -21.05 5.09 -70.16
N THR A 494 -20.33 4.77 -71.25
CA THR A 494 -20.12 3.38 -71.71
C THR A 494 -18.93 2.72 -71.02
N GLY A 495 -17.89 3.50 -70.69
CA GLY A 495 -16.60 2.98 -70.25
C GLY A 495 -15.83 2.25 -71.36
N GLU A 496 -16.19 2.45 -72.63
CA GLU A 496 -15.45 1.96 -73.81
C GLU A 496 -14.46 3.03 -74.29
N SER A 497 -13.23 2.62 -74.62
CA SER A 497 -12.18 3.56 -75.04
C SER A 497 -12.22 3.78 -76.55
N VAL A 498 -12.10 5.05 -76.97
CA VAL A 498 -12.20 5.46 -78.38
C VAL A 498 -10.89 6.12 -78.81
N ALA A 499 -10.31 5.63 -79.92
CA ALA A 499 -9.16 6.25 -80.56
C ALA A 499 -9.58 6.86 -81.91
N ASN A 500 -9.31 8.15 -82.10
CA ASN A 500 -9.55 8.89 -83.34
C ASN A 500 -8.23 9.38 -83.93
N LEU A 501 -7.79 8.73 -85.00
CA LEU A 501 -6.63 9.17 -85.79
C LEU A 501 -7.00 10.38 -86.65
N GLN A 502 -6.05 11.30 -86.85
CA GLN A 502 -6.15 12.50 -87.68
C GLN A 502 -7.38 13.37 -87.35
N THR A 503 -7.69 13.53 -86.06
CA THR A 503 -8.81 14.40 -85.65
C THR A 503 -8.46 15.84 -85.96
N TYR A 504 -9.24 16.45 -86.85
CA TYR A 504 -9.21 17.88 -87.11
C TYR A 504 -9.82 18.64 -85.92
N LEU A 505 -9.11 19.64 -85.40
CA LEU A 505 -9.64 20.61 -84.44
C LEU A 505 -9.25 22.04 -84.86
N GLU A 506 -10.11 22.98 -84.57
CA GLU A 506 -9.82 24.41 -84.52
C GLU A 506 -9.67 24.83 -83.05
N LEU A 507 -8.46 25.18 -82.62
CA LEU A 507 -8.23 25.76 -81.28
C LEU A 507 -8.13 27.27 -81.36
N VAL A 508 -8.73 27.98 -80.40
CA VAL A 508 -8.60 29.44 -80.28
C VAL A 508 -7.26 29.80 -79.65
N ASP A 509 -6.49 30.68 -80.30
CA ASP A 509 -5.32 31.32 -79.69
C ASP A 509 -5.82 32.34 -78.63
N PRO A 510 -5.43 32.21 -77.35
CA PRO A 510 -5.88 33.10 -76.28
C PRO A 510 -5.40 34.56 -76.40
N VAL A 511 -4.38 34.84 -77.22
CA VAL A 511 -3.82 36.18 -77.40
C VAL A 511 -4.45 36.91 -78.59
N SER A 512 -4.60 36.23 -79.73
CA SER A 512 -5.15 36.82 -80.95
C SER A 512 -6.66 36.62 -81.13
N GLY A 513 -7.24 35.64 -80.44
CA GLY A 513 -8.64 35.23 -80.61
C GLY A 513 -8.93 34.49 -81.92
N THR A 514 -7.94 34.24 -82.78
CA THR A 514 -8.15 33.52 -84.04
C THR A 514 -8.16 32.00 -83.81
N ARG A 515 -8.94 31.29 -84.64
CA ARG A 515 -8.96 29.83 -84.68
C ARG A 515 -7.79 29.31 -85.53
N HIS A 516 -7.08 28.32 -85.00
CA HIS A 516 -5.95 27.67 -85.66
C HIS A 516 -6.27 26.19 -85.91
N PRO A 517 -6.21 25.72 -87.17
CA PRO A 517 -6.46 24.32 -87.49
C PRO A 517 -5.27 23.44 -87.09
N ILE A 518 -5.56 22.33 -86.43
CA ILE A 518 -4.61 21.27 -86.06
C ILE A 518 -5.18 19.90 -86.44
N TYR A 519 -4.30 18.92 -86.69
CA TYR A 519 -4.65 17.52 -86.90
C TYR A 519 -3.88 16.68 -85.89
N ILE A 520 -4.60 15.93 -85.06
CA ILE A 520 -4.02 15.24 -83.90
C ILE A 520 -4.67 13.87 -83.67
N ASP A 521 -3.89 12.88 -83.24
CA ASP A 521 -4.37 11.55 -82.90
C ASP A 521 -4.86 11.53 -81.43
N ILE A 522 -6.17 11.56 -81.22
CA ILE A 522 -6.78 11.60 -79.88
C ILE A 522 -7.12 10.18 -79.41
N THR A 523 -6.69 9.80 -78.21
CA THR A 523 -7.18 8.59 -77.53
C THR A 523 -7.93 8.98 -76.26
N TYR A 524 -9.24 8.69 -76.23
CA TYR A 524 -10.10 8.81 -75.06
C TYR A 524 -10.15 7.45 -74.37
N GLN A 525 -9.56 7.34 -73.17
CA GLN A 525 -9.48 6.07 -72.44
C GLN A 525 -10.24 6.14 -71.10
N ALA A 526 -11.15 5.19 -70.90
CA ALA A 526 -11.84 5.01 -69.63
C ALA A 526 -10.96 4.23 -68.63
N LEU A 527 -10.35 4.95 -67.69
CA LEU A 527 -9.74 4.39 -66.47
C LEU A 527 -10.76 3.67 -65.57
N ARG A 528 -10.30 2.79 -64.68
CA ARG A 528 -11.11 2.14 -63.63
C ARG A 528 -10.25 1.90 -62.37
N ASP A 529 -10.82 2.12 -61.20
CA ASP A 529 -10.17 1.82 -59.91
C ASP A 529 -10.27 0.32 -59.55
N ALA A 530 -9.41 -0.15 -58.63
CA ALA A 530 -9.30 -1.53 -58.18
C ALA A 530 -10.59 -2.11 -57.59
N GLY A 531 -11.51 -1.27 -57.10
CA GLY A 531 -12.85 -1.66 -56.64
C GLY A 531 -13.93 -1.76 -57.73
N GLY A 532 -13.60 -1.52 -59.01
CA GLY A 532 -14.55 -1.54 -60.12
C GLY A 532 -15.59 -0.40 -60.10
N LYS A 533 -15.41 0.61 -59.25
CA LYS A 533 -16.31 1.76 -59.07
C LYS A 533 -15.67 3.02 -59.67
N PHE A 534 -16.46 3.88 -60.31
CA PHE A 534 -15.94 5.07 -60.99
C PHE A 534 -15.52 6.16 -60.00
N ARG A 535 -14.20 6.37 -59.90
CA ARG A 535 -13.50 7.61 -59.51
C ARG A 535 -12.16 7.63 -60.26
N GLU A 536 -11.96 8.56 -61.20
CA GLU A 536 -11.32 9.89 -61.03
C GLU A 536 -9.80 9.81 -61.40
N PHE A 537 -9.27 10.84 -62.08
CA PHE A 537 -8.05 10.94 -62.95
C PHE A 537 -8.19 10.60 -64.48
N TRP A 538 -7.36 9.69 -65.05
CA TRP A 538 -7.27 9.22 -66.48
C TRP A 538 -6.47 10.06 -67.54
N PRO A 539 -5.27 9.66 -68.05
CA PRO A 539 -4.45 10.44 -69.01
C PRO A 539 -4.82 10.36 -70.51
N LEU A 540 -4.97 11.52 -71.17
CA LEU A 540 -4.94 11.70 -72.63
C LEU A 540 -3.51 11.48 -73.19
N SER A 541 -3.14 10.27 -73.63
CA SER A 541 -1.84 10.05 -74.27
C SER A 541 -1.87 10.34 -75.78
N TRP A 542 -0.84 11.00 -76.28
CA TRP A 542 -0.65 11.40 -77.68
C TRP A 542 0.68 10.84 -78.21
N LYS A 543 0.79 10.68 -79.52
CA LYS A 543 2.03 10.36 -80.24
C LYS A 543 2.25 11.32 -81.40
#